data_AF-A0A962FLT8-F1
#
_entry.id   AF-A0A962FLT8-F1
#
_cell.length_a   1.000
_cell.length_b   1.000
_cell.length_c   1.000
_cell.angle_alpha   90.00
_cell.angle_beta   90.00
_cell.angle_gamma   90.00
#
_symmetry.space_group_name_H-M   'P 1'
#
loop_
_entity.id
_entity.type
_entity.pdbx_description
1 polymer ?
#
loop_
_entity_poly.entity_id
_entity_poly.type
_entity_poly.pdbx_seq_one_letter_code
_entity_poly.pdbx_strand_id
1 'polypeptide(L)'
;MNKPTRNSDLMLPKVTTGPIHGSRKVYDAVAGQPDVRVPFREIALTDPEMPTFRVYDPSGPYTDDEAAIDVEKGLPRLREAWVTERGGVEQYEGRDIKPEDNGNVSGKALARDFPNKTQPWRALEGRPVTQFEFARAGIVTKEMIYVAHRENLGRQAALARAKEAIADGESFGAAIPEHITPEFVRDEIARGRAIIPANINHAELEPMIIGRNFLVKVNANIGNSAVTSSVEEEVEKMVWAIRWGADTVMDLSTGRNIHNTREWILRNSPVPIGTVPIYQALEKCGGDPVKLTWELYRDTLIEQAEQGVDYFTIHAGVRLAYVPLSANRVTGIVSRGGSIMAKWCLAHHKESFLYEHFDEICDLMRKYDVSFSLGDGLRPGSIADANDRAQFAELETLGELTKIAWDKGCQVMIEGPGHV
;
A
#
# COMPACT_ATOMS: atom_id res chain seq x y z
N MET A 1 -1.94 40.25 -6.14
CA MET A 1 -3.05 39.73 -6.96
C MET A 1 -2.50 38.66 -7.88
N ASN A 2 -2.73 37.39 -7.59
CA ASN A 2 -2.30 36.30 -8.45
C ASN A 2 -3.26 36.21 -9.64
N LYS A 3 -2.74 36.36 -10.87
CA LYS A 3 -3.51 36.05 -12.09
C LYS A 3 -4.07 34.63 -11.96
N PRO A 4 -5.36 34.39 -12.25
CA PRO A 4 -5.91 33.04 -12.32
C PRO A 4 -5.13 32.22 -13.34
N THR A 5 -4.64 31.06 -12.93
CA THR A 5 -3.97 30.08 -13.79
C THR A 5 -5.00 29.63 -14.83
N ARG A 6 -4.72 29.79 -16.12
CA ARG A 6 -5.64 29.36 -17.18
C ARG A 6 -5.39 27.87 -17.45
N ASN A 7 -6.45 27.11 -17.79
CA ASN A 7 -6.31 25.69 -18.13
C ASN A 7 -5.29 25.41 -19.25
N SER A 8 -5.06 26.39 -20.15
CA SER A 8 -4.07 26.31 -21.23
C SER A 8 -2.61 26.39 -20.78
N ASP A 9 -2.36 26.82 -19.54
CA ASP A 9 -1.00 26.98 -18.98
C ASP A 9 -0.57 25.72 -18.18
N LEU A 10 -1.39 24.66 -18.17
CA LEU A 10 -1.17 23.40 -17.44
C LEU A 10 -0.65 22.34 -18.42
N MET A 11 0.54 21.78 -18.16
CA MET A 11 1.04 20.65 -18.94
C MET A 11 0.35 19.37 -18.47
N LEU A 12 -0.14 18.57 -19.41
CA LEU A 12 -0.61 17.22 -19.11
C LEU A 12 0.57 16.41 -18.56
N PRO A 13 0.41 15.65 -17.45
CA PRO A 13 1.43 14.72 -17.01
C PRO A 13 1.74 13.74 -18.13
N LYS A 14 2.93 13.84 -18.72
CA LYS A 14 3.39 12.87 -19.71
C LYS A 14 4.14 11.78 -18.96
N VAL A 15 3.58 10.57 -19.01
CA VAL A 15 4.19 9.41 -18.38
C VAL A 15 4.81 8.47 -19.39
N THR A 16 5.78 7.65 -18.96
CA THR A 16 6.37 6.61 -19.77
C THR A 16 5.36 5.51 -20.07
N THR A 17 5.05 5.30 -21.35
CA THR A 17 4.15 4.24 -21.82
C THR A 17 4.81 3.35 -22.87
N GLY A 18 4.10 2.29 -23.26
CA GLY A 18 4.49 1.34 -24.29
C GLY A 18 5.22 0.11 -23.73
N PRO A 19 5.38 -0.94 -24.54
CA PRO A 19 5.79 -2.25 -24.06
C PRO A 19 7.18 -2.22 -23.46
N ILE A 20 7.43 -3.10 -22.49
CA ILE A 20 8.79 -3.35 -22.02
C ILE A 20 9.53 -4.07 -23.13
N HIS A 21 10.68 -3.53 -23.53
CA HIS A 21 11.44 -4.00 -24.68
C HIS A 21 11.66 -5.52 -24.65
N GLY A 22 11.37 -6.18 -25.78
CA GLY A 22 11.49 -7.64 -25.92
C GLY A 22 10.34 -8.44 -25.27
N SER A 23 9.29 -7.78 -24.79
CA SER A 23 8.12 -8.45 -24.24
C SER A 23 6.81 -7.79 -24.69
N ARG A 24 5.70 -8.54 -24.54
CA ARG A 24 4.34 -8.05 -24.76
C ARG A 24 3.48 -8.27 -23.53
N LYS A 25 2.58 -7.33 -23.24
CA LYS A 25 1.53 -7.54 -22.22
C LYS A 25 0.57 -8.63 -22.70
N VAL A 26 0.15 -9.49 -21.77
CA VAL A 26 -0.94 -10.44 -21.97
C VAL A 26 -1.83 -10.46 -20.75
N TYR A 27 -3.10 -10.83 -20.93
CA TYR A 27 -4.04 -11.03 -19.83
C TYR A 27 -4.70 -12.39 -19.97
N ASP A 28 -4.62 -13.20 -18.91
CA ASP A 28 -5.35 -14.45 -18.84
C ASP A 28 -6.70 -14.23 -18.15
N ALA A 29 -7.75 -14.84 -18.70
CA ALA A 29 -9.03 -14.95 -18.01
C ALA A 29 -9.00 -16.14 -17.06
N VAL A 30 -9.48 -15.95 -15.83
CA VAL A 30 -9.59 -17.06 -14.88
C VAL A 30 -10.79 -17.93 -15.23
N ALA A 31 -10.62 -19.25 -15.21
CA ALA A 31 -11.68 -20.20 -15.54
C ALA A 31 -12.90 -20.00 -14.63
N GLY A 32 -14.08 -19.82 -15.23
CA GLY A 32 -15.33 -19.54 -14.50
C GLY A 32 -15.48 -18.11 -13.97
N GLN A 33 -14.49 -17.23 -14.19
CA GLN A 33 -14.49 -15.82 -13.76
C GLN A 33 -14.02 -14.91 -14.92
N PRO A 34 -14.80 -14.78 -16.01
CA PRO A 34 -14.36 -14.10 -17.23
C PRO A 34 -14.07 -12.60 -17.05
N ASP A 35 -14.60 -11.99 -16.00
CA ASP A 35 -14.33 -10.60 -15.60
C ASP A 35 -13.02 -10.42 -14.81
N VAL A 36 -12.40 -11.52 -14.38
CA VAL A 36 -11.10 -11.54 -13.69
C VAL A 36 -10.00 -11.76 -14.74
N ARG A 37 -9.37 -10.66 -15.16
CA ARG A 37 -8.28 -10.64 -16.16
C ARG A 37 -6.95 -10.32 -15.49
N VAL A 38 -6.03 -11.29 -15.48
CA VAL A 38 -4.78 -11.21 -14.73
C VAL A 38 -3.61 -10.92 -15.68
N PRO A 39 -2.83 -9.85 -15.45
CA PRO A 39 -1.77 -9.42 -16.34
C PRO A 39 -0.48 -10.20 -16.11
N PHE A 40 0.18 -10.46 -17.23
CA PHE A 40 1.57 -10.94 -17.30
C PHE A 40 2.26 -10.23 -18.46
N ARG A 41 3.56 -10.45 -18.59
CA ARG A 41 4.25 -10.21 -19.86
C ARG A 41 4.92 -11.47 -20.36
N GLU A 42 4.92 -11.63 -21.68
CA GLU A 42 5.52 -12.76 -22.38
C GLU A 42 6.73 -12.31 -23.17
N ILE A 43 7.80 -13.10 -23.08
CA ILE A 43 9.05 -12.92 -23.81
C ILE A 43 9.15 -14.04 -24.85
N ALA A 44 9.19 -13.67 -26.12
CA ALA A 44 9.45 -14.62 -27.19
C ALA A 44 10.91 -15.11 -27.11
N LEU A 45 11.10 -16.42 -27.22
CA LEU A 45 12.44 -17.02 -27.27
C LEU A 45 12.92 -17.09 -28.73
N THR A 46 14.23 -17.20 -28.92
CA THR A 46 14.85 -17.29 -30.25
C THR A 46 14.41 -18.52 -31.02
N ASP A 47 14.13 -19.62 -30.32
CA ASP A 47 13.51 -20.82 -30.88
C ASP A 47 11.99 -20.65 -30.89
N PRO A 48 11.33 -20.53 -32.06
CA PRO A 48 9.90 -20.33 -32.16
C PRO A 48 9.07 -21.56 -31.77
N GLU A 49 9.69 -22.75 -31.65
CA GLU A 49 9.01 -23.95 -31.17
C GLU A 49 8.90 -23.99 -29.65
N MET A 50 9.73 -23.19 -28.94
CA MET A 50 9.63 -23.06 -27.49
C MET A 50 8.47 -22.13 -27.10
N PRO A 51 7.71 -22.48 -26.05
CA PRO A 51 6.69 -21.57 -25.53
C PRO A 51 7.33 -20.28 -25.03
N THR A 52 6.60 -19.17 -25.18
CA THR A 52 7.02 -17.86 -24.66
C THR A 52 7.32 -17.95 -23.16
N PHE A 53 8.37 -17.27 -22.71
CA PHE A 53 8.69 -17.19 -21.29
C PHE A 53 7.83 -16.12 -20.62
N ARG A 54 6.92 -16.58 -19.76
CA ARG A 54 5.99 -15.71 -19.05
C ARG A 54 6.57 -15.27 -17.71
N VAL A 55 6.39 -13.99 -17.38
CA VAL A 55 6.86 -13.40 -16.13
C VAL A 55 5.77 -12.55 -15.48
N TYR A 56 5.88 -12.42 -14.16
CA TYR A 56 5.05 -11.53 -13.36
C TYR A 56 5.24 -10.08 -13.84
N ASP A 57 4.15 -9.30 -13.83
CA ASP A 57 4.17 -7.94 -14.35
C ASP A 57 3.24 -7.00 -13.55
N PRO A 58 3.80 -6.10 -12.72
CA PRO A 58 3.04 -5.10 -11.97
C PRO A 58 2.89 -3.76 -12.71
N SER A 59 3.38 -3.63 -13.95
CA SER A 59 3.39 -2.36 -14.68
C SER A 59 2.01 -1.84 -15.11
N GLY A 60 0.96 -2.63 -14.88
CA GLY A 60 -0.42 -2.32 -15.23
C GLY A 60 -0.62 -1.96 -16.70
N PRO A 61 -1.63 -1.13 -17.02
CA PRO A 61 -1.97 -0.76 -18.39
C PRO A 61 -0.90 0.06 -19.14
N TYR A 62 0.10 0.62 -18.45
CA TYR A 62 1.09 1.51 -19.07
C TYR A 62 1.99 0.82 -20.10
N THR A 63 2.13 -0.50 -20.03
CA THR A 63 2.94 -1.31 -20.94
C THR A 63 2.11 -2.12 -21.94
N ASP A 64 0.80 -1.87 -21.95
CA ASP A 64 -0.15 -2.45 -22.90
C ASP A 64 -0.29 -1.54 -24.13
N ASP A 65 0.01 -2.07 -25.31
CA ASP A 65 -0.09 -1.33 -26.58
C ASP A 65 -1.54 -0.96 -26.94
N GLU A 66 -2.52 -1.68 -26.39
CA GLU A 66 -3.93 -1.47 -26.67
C GLU A 66 -4.59 -0.51 -25.66
N ALA A 67 -3.91 -0.19 -24.56
CA ALA A 67 -4.45 0.67 -23.51
C ALA A 67 -4.34 2.16 -23.88
N ALA A 68 -5.47 2.88 -23.81
CA ALA A 68 -5.49 4.33 -23.91
C ALA A 68 -5.18 4.96 -22.54
N ILE A 69 -3.96 5.44 -22.35
CA ILE A 69 -3.54 6.10 -21.11
C ILE A 69 -3.91 7.58 -21.14
N ASP A 70 -4.77 7.98 -20.20
CA ASP A 70 -5.16 9.36 -19.94
C ASP A 70 -5.09 9.64 -18.44
N VAL A 71 -3.98 10.25 -18.02
CA VAL A 71 -3.69 10.52 -16.61
C VAL A 71 -4.70 11.47 -15.95
N GLU A 72 -5.42 12.29 -16.73
CA GLU A 72 -6.49 13.14 -16.20
C GLU A 72 -7.77 12.36 -15.95
N LYS A 73 -7.95 11.23 -16.63
CA LYS A 73 -9.08 10.34 -16.38
C LYS A 73 -8.81 9.35 -15.25
N GLY A 74 -7.55 9.00 -15.05
CA GLY A 74 -7.16 7.88 -14.20
C GLY A 74 -7.29 6.55 -14.93
N LEU A 75 -6.82 5.48 -14.29
CA LEU A 75 -6.90 4.12 -14.81
C LEU A 75 -8.34 3.57 -14.73
N PRO A 76 -8.67 2.54 -15.53
CA PRO A 76 -9.94 1.84 -15.41
C PRO A 76 -10.15 1.28 -14.00
N ARG A 77 -11.35 1.50 -13.44
CA ARG A 77 -11.74 1.09 -12.09
C ARG A 77 -12.22 -0.36 -12.03
N LEU A 78 -11.34 -1.29 -12.37
CA LEU A 78 -11.63 -2.71 -12.58
C LEU A 78 -12.31 -3.40 -11.38
N ARG A 79 -11.96 -3.01 -10.14
CA ARG A 79 -12.47 -3.66 -8.93
C ARG A 79 -13.80 -3.13 -8.43
N GLU A 80 -14.32 -2.02 -8.98
CA GLU A 80 -15.55 -1.39 -8.49
C GLU A 80 -16.75 -2.36 -8.53
N ALA A 81 -16.85 -3.13 -9.62
CA ALA A 81 -17.87 -4.15 -9.78
C ALA A 81 -17.75 -5.27 -8.73
N TRP A 82 -16.53 -5.68 -8.37
CA TRP A 82 -16.29 -6.76 -7.42
C TRP A 82 -16.64 -6.35 -5.99
N VAL A 83 -16.33 -5.12 -5.61
CA VAL A 83 -16.71 -4.54 -4.31
C VAL A 83 -18.24 -4.40 -4.23
N THR A 84 -18.88 -3.92 -5.29
CA THR A 84 -20.34 -3.77 -5.36
C THR A 84 -21.06 -5.11 -5.29
N GLU A 85 -20.63 -6.11 -6.07
CA GLU A 85 -21.23 -7.45 -6.13
C GLU A 85 -21.15 -8.17 -4.78
N ARG A 86 -20.04 -8.03 -4.07
CA ARG A 86 -19.85 -8.62 -2.74
C ARG A 86 -20.82 -8.07 -1.70
N GLY A 87 -21.20 -6.79 -1.85
CA GLY A 87 -22.05 -6.08 -0.91
C GLY A 87 -21.37 -5.85 0.45
N GLY A 88 -22.13 -5.32 1.40
CA GLY A 88 -21.61 -4.98 2.74
C GLY A 88 -20.92 -3.62 2.81
N VAL A 89 -20.99 -2.82 1.75
CA VAL A 89 -20.49 -1.44 1.68
C VAL A 89 -21.60 -0.50 1.22
N GLU A 90 -21.45 0.79 1.55
CA GLU A 90 -22.31 1.87 1.08
C GLU A 90 -21.45 3.06 0.61
N GLN A 91 -21.94 3.78 -0.40
CA GLN A 91 -21.41 5.10 -0.72
C GLN A 91 -21.91 6.12 0.29
N TYR A 92 -21.09 7.10 0.61
CA TYR A 92 -21.45 8.22 1.47
C TYR A 92 -20.75 9.50 1.03
N GLU A 93 -21.10 10.63 1.64
CA GLU A 93 -20.59 11.96 1.24
C GLU A 93 -19.07 12.08 1.34
N GLY A 94 -18.45 11.38 2.30
CA GLY A 94 -17.03 11.52 2.60
C GLY A 94 -16.72 12.77 3.43
N ARG A 95 -15.44 13.02 3.62
CA ARG A 95 -14.90 14.19 4.32
C ARG A 95 -14.57 15.30 3.32
N ASP A 96 -14.94 16.54 3.67
CA ASP A 96 -14.49 17.72 2.94
C ASP A 96 -12.97 17.88 2.97
N ILE A 97 -12.38 18.22 1.82
CA ILE A 97 -10.96 18.58 1.73
C ILE A 97 -10.75 19.96 2.35
N LYS A 98 -9.83 20.04 3.31
CA LYS A 98 -9.51 21.25 4.07
C LYS A 98 -8.20 21.88 3.56
N PRO A 99 -8.00 23.19 3.74
CA PRO A 99 -6.77 23.86 3.33
C PRO A 99 -5.49 23.22 3.88
N GLU A 100 -5.51 22.74 5.14
CA GLU A 100 -4.39 22.09 5.80
C GLU A 100 -3.98 20.74 5.15
N ASP A 101 -4.88 20.06 4.43
CA ASP A 101 -4.57 18.80 3.74
C ASP A 101 -3.52 18.98 2.65
N ASN A 102 -3.45 20.19 2.11
CA ASN A 102 -2.46 20.64 1.14
C ASN A 102 -1.43 21.62 1.74
N GLY A 103 -1.37 21.76 3.07
CA GLY A 103 -0.40 22.63 3.74
C GLY A 103 -0.75 24.13 3.65
N ASN A 104 -2.04 24.48 3.62
CA ASN A 104 -2.56 25.85 3.62
C ASN A 104 -2.08 26.73 2.43
N VAL A 105 -1.76 26.10 1.30
CA VAL A 105 -1.40 26.81 0.06
C VAL A 105 -2.62 27.16 -0.79
N SER A 106 -2.49 28.20 -1.61
CA SER A 106 -3.56 28.64 -2.52
C SER A 106 -3.00 29.19 -3.84
N GLY A 107 -3.89 29.40 -4.81
CA GLY A 107 -3.54 29.95 -6.11
C GLY A 107 -2.54 29.08 -6.86
N LYS A 108 -1.47 29.68 -7.40
CA LYS A 108 -0.46 28.98 -8.20
C LYS A 108 0.39 27.97 -7.44
N ALA A 109 0.40 28.04 -6.11
CA ALA A 109 1.16 27.11 -5.27
C ALA A 109 0.35 25.86 -4.89
N LEU A 110 -0.97 25.89 -5.06
CA LEU A 110 -1.84 24.74 -4.85
C LEU A 110 -1.75 23.81 -6.06
N ALA A 111 -1.42 22.55 -5.81
CA ALA A 111 -1.43 21.53 -6.84
C ALA A 111 -2.83 21.38 -7.40
N ARG A 112 -2.92 21.07 -8.69
CA ARG A 112 -4.22 20.88 -9.35
C ARG A 112 -4.97 19.75 -8.68
N ASP A 113 -6.26 19.97 -8.46
CA ASP A 113 -7.17 18.95 -7.98
C ASP A 113 -7.42 17.89 -9.07
N PHE A 114 -7.55 16.62 -8.69
CA PHE A 114 -7.89 15.58 -9.66
C PHE A 114 -9.35 15.73 -10.13
N PRO A 115 -9.63 15.74 -11.44
CA PRO A 115 -10.95 16.13 -11.94
C PRO A 115 -12.03 15.06 -11.74
N ASN A 116 -11.66 13.77 -11.76
CA ASN A 116 -12.63 12.66 -11.75
C ASN A 116 -12.73 12.01 -10.38
N LYS A 117 -13.34 12.72 -9.43
CA LYS A 117 -13.57 12.19 -8.07
C LYS A 117 -14.78 11.28 -8.03
N THR A 118 -14.68 10.21 -7.26
CA THR A 118 -15.80 9.31 -6.95
C THR A 118 -16.22 9.47 -5.50
N GLN A 119 -17.50 9.26 -5.21
CA GLN A 119 -17.94 9.17 -3.81
C GLN A 119 -17.26 7.99 -3.11
N PRO A 120 -16.71 8.18 -1.90
CA PRO A 120 -16.07 7.11 -1.18
C PRO A 120 -17.10 6.10 -0.68
N TRP A 121 -16.64 4.87 -0.58
CA TRP A 121 -17.34 3.75 0.01
C TRP A 121 -16.83 3.53 1.43
N ARG A 122 -17.70 2.98 2.28
CA ARG A 122 -17.36 2.48 3.61
C ARG A 122 -18.14 1.20 3.91
N ALA A 123 -17.65 0.39 4.84
CA ALA A 123 -18.36 -0.78 5.32
C ALA A 123 -19.68 -0.42 6.03
N LEU A 124 -20.70 -1.26 5.79
CA LEU A 124 -21.91 -1.30 6.60
C LEU A 124 -21.61 -1.96 7.96
N GLU A 125 -22.28 -1.46 9.00
CA GLU A 125 -22.10 -1.98 10.36
C GLU A 125 -22.44 -3.48 10.44
N GLY A 126 -21.61 -4.23 11.16
CA GLY A 126 -21.79 -5.69 11.37
C GLY A 126 -21.57 -6.56 10.13
N ARG A 127 -21.12 -6.01 9.00
CA ARG A 127 -20.79 -6.78 7.79
C ARG A 127 -19.28 -6.98 7.65
N PRO A 128 -18.82 -8.15 7.15
CA PRO A 128 -17.42 -8.34 6.79
C PRO A 128 -17.07 -7.45 5.60
N VAL A 129 -15.86 -6.89 5.62
CA VAL A 129 -15.37 -6.00 4.56
C VAL A 129 -13.92 -6.29 4.20
N THR A 130 -13.10 -6.77 5.15
CA THR A 130 -11.68 -7.01 4.88
C THR A 130 -11.46 -8.40 4.28
N GLN A 131 -10.38 -8.55 3.49
CA GLN A 131 -9.96 -9.88 3.03
C GLN A 131 -9.72 -10.86 4.19
N PHE A 132 -9.24 -10.37 5.33
CA PHE A 132 -9.04 -11.19 6.53
C PHE A 132 -10.35 -11.74 7.10
N GLU A 133 -11.39 -10.91 7.16
CA GLU A 133 -12.71 -11.33 7.62
C GLU A 133 -13.36 -12.34 6.67
N PHE A 134 -13.29 -12.09 5.37
CA PHE A 134 -13.77 -13.04 4.37
C PHE A 134 -13.02 -14.38 4.47
N ALA A 135 -11.69 -14.33 4.61
CA ALA A 135 -10.88 -15.53 4.77
C ALA A 135 -11.30 -16.36 5.97
N ARG A 136 -11.46 -15.74 7.14
CA ARG A 136 -11.88 -16.41 8.37
C ARG A 136 -13.32 -16.90 8.32
N ALA A 137 -14.17 -16.27 7.52
CA ALA A 137 -15.52 -16.75 7.22
C ALA A 137 -15.55 -17.90 6.20
N GLY A 138 -14.39 -18.35 5.70
CA GLY A 138 -14.28 -19.42 4.71
C GLY A 138 -14.59 -18.99 3.28
N ILE A 139 -14.73 -17.69 3.02
CA ILE A 139 -15.12 -17.11 1.74
C ILE A 139 -13.88 -16.82 0.89
N VAL A 140 -13.89 -17.31 -0.35
CA VAL A 140 -12.89 -16.97 -1.37
C VAL A 140 -13.41 -15.80 -2.19
N THR A 141 -12.70 -14.67 -2.16
CA THR A 141 -13.06 -13.44 -2.87
C THR A 141 -12.47 -13.41 -4.28
N LYS A 142 -12.93 -12.48 -5.13
CA LYS A 142 -12.33 -12.27 -6.46
C LYS A 142 -10.86 -11.86 -6.39
N GLU A 143 -10.43 -11.09 -5.38
CA GLU A 143 -9.01 -10.80 -5.19
C GLU A 143 -8.21 -12.05 -4.83
N MET A 144 -8.75 -12.95 -3.99
CA MET A 144 -8.07 -14.22 -3.68
C MET A 144 -7.90 -15.11 -4.91
N ILE A 145 -8.92 -15.15 -5.78
CA ILE A 145 -8.85 -15.86 -7.07
C ILE A 145 -7.81 -15.20 -7.99
N TYR A 146 -7.82 -13.87 -8.08
CA TYR A 146 -6.90 -13.10 -8.90
C TYR A 146 -5.45 -13.37 -8.51
N VAL A 147 -5.10 -13.25 -7.22
CA VAL A 147 -3.72 -13.44 -6.77
C VAL A 147 -3.26 -14.88 -6.86
N ALA A 148 -4.15 -15.87 -6.64
CA ALA A 148 -3.79 -17.28 -6.84
C ALA A 148 -3.36 -17.54 -8.30
N HIS A 149 -4.10 -17.00 -9.26
CA HIS A 149 -3.77 -17.13 -10.68
C HIS A 149 -2.50 -16.34 -11.04
N ARG A 150 -2.32 -15.14 -10.46
CA ARG A 150 -1.13 -14.30 -10.67
C ARG A 150 0.15 -14.98 -10.17
N GLU A 151 0.10 -15.59 -8.98
CA GLU A 151 1.23 -16.31 -8.37
C GLU A 151 1.62 -17.59 -9.13
N ASN A 152 0.66 -18.20 -9.84
CA ASN A 152 0.95 -19.32 -10.74
C ASN A 152 1.50 -18.91 -12.10
N LEU A 153 1.66 -17.61 -12.37
CA LEU A 153 1.99 -17.07 -13.70
C LEU A 153 0.99 -17.53 -14.77
N GLY A 154 -0.29 -17.61 -14.40
CA GLY A 154 -1.39 -18.03 -15.27
C GLY A 154 -1.44 -19.52 -15.61
N ARG A 155 -0.58 -20.34 -15.01
CA ARG A 155 -0.64 -21.80 -15.19
C ARG A 155 -1.92 -22.35 -14.55
N GLN A 156 -2.55 -23.31 -15.23
CA GLN A 156 -3.74 -24.03 -14.74
C GLN A 156 -3.39 -25.26 -13.87
N ALA A 157 -2.12 -25.69 -13.91
CA ALA A 157 -1.60 -26.82 -13.15
C ALA A 157 -0.15 -26.56 -12.75
N ALA A 158 0.34 -27.34 -11.78
CA ALA A 158 1.75 -27.35 -11.41
C ALA A 158 2.63 -27.71 -12.61
N LEU A 159 3.84 -27.14 -12.66
CA LEU A 159 4.86 -27.62 -13.59
C LEU A 159 5.24 -29.06 -13.24
N ALA A 160 5.55 -29.89 -14.23
CA ALA A 160 5.94 -31.29 -13.99
C ALA A 160 7.13 -31.43 -13.02
N ARG A 161 7.99 -30.40 -12.94
CA ARG A 161 9.14 -30.31 -12.03
C ARG A 161 8.88 -29.49 -10.76
N ALA A 162 7.66 -29.05 -10.47
CA ALA A 162 7.39 -28.13 -9.36
C ALA A 162 7.85 -28.71 -8.02
N LYS A 163 7.55 -29.99 -7.78
CA LYS A 163 7.95 -30.70 -6.57
C LYS A 163 9.47 -30.77 -6.42
N GLU A 164 10.16 -31.21 -7.47
CA GLU A 164 11.62 -31.33 -7.47
C GLU A 164 12.29 -29.97 -7.35
N ALA A 165 11.77 -28.94 -8.01
CA ALA A 165 12.30 -27.58 -7.94
C ALA A 165 12.16 -26.96 -6.55
N ILE A 166 11.06 -27.23 -5.84
CA ILE A 166 10.88 -26.82 -4.44
C ILE A 166 11.87 -27.58 -3.54
N ALA A 167 12.07 -28.89 -3.78
CA ALA A 167 13.02 -29.71 -3.03
C ALA A 167 14.50 -29.36 -3.31
N ASP A 168 14.79 -28.73 -4.45
CA ASP A 168 16.10 -28.19 -4.85
C ASP A 168 16.39 -26.81 -4.24
N GLY A 169 15.57 -26.36 -3.30
CA GLY A 169 15.76 -25.14 -2.52
C GLY A 169 15.66 -25.38 -1.02
N GLU A 170 16.11 -24.41 -0.24
CA GLU A 170 15.90 -24.36 1.21
C GLU A 170 14.97 -23.18 1.51
N SER A 171 13.83 -23.46 2.16
CA SER A 171 12.82 -22.45 2.49
C SER A 171 12.76 -22.14 3.99
N PHE A 172 13.61 -22.79 4.79
CA PHE A 172 13.67 -22.75 6.24
C PHE A 172 12.32 -23.10 6.89
N GLY A 173 11.65 -24.13 6.36
CA GLY A 173 10.35 -24.61 6.83
C GLY A 173 9.15 -23.78 6.36
N ALA A 174 9.25 -23.10 5.22
CA ALA A 174 8.07 -22.50 4.58
C ALA A 174 7.12 -23.58 4.05
N ALA A 175 5.86 -23.21 3.80
CA ALA A 175 4.83 -24.09 3.27
C ALA A 175 4.43 -23.64 1.86
N ILE A 176 5.39 -23.65 0.94
CA ILE A 176 5.19 -23.26 -0.46
C ILE A 176 4.61 -24.47 -1.22
N PRO A 177 3.41 -24.38 -1.79
CA PRO A 177 2.82 -25.47 -2.55
C PRO A 177 3.40 -25.53 -3.98
N GLU A 178 3.25 -26.68 -4.63
CA GLU A 178 3.60 -26.86 -6.06
C GLU A 178 2.72 -25.99 -7.00
N HIS A 179 1.54 -25.62 -6.53
CA HIS A 179 0.56 -24.81 -7.23
C HIS A 179 -0.31 -24.05 -6.23
N ILE A 180 -0.54 -22.76 -6.48
CA ILE A 180 -1.30 -21.89 -5.59
C ILE A 180 -2.79 -21.97 -5.93
N THR A 181 -3.64 -22.38 -4.99
CA THR A 181 -5.10 -22.35 -5.19
C THR A 181 -5.74 -21.15 -4.49
N PRO A 182 -6.93 -20.70 -4.91
CA PRO A 182 -7.68 -19.67 -4.19
C PRO A 182 -7.96 -20.06 -2.73
N GLU A 183 -8.17 -21.34 -2.43
CA GLU A 183 -8.34 -21.85 -1.07
C GLU A 183 -7.05 -21.75 -0.26
N PHE A 184 -5.88 -22.03 -0.86
CA PHE A 184 -4.59 -21.84 -0.19
C PHE A 184 -4.36 -20.37 0.15
N VAL A 185 -4.65 -19.46 -0.79
CA VAL A 185 -4.60 -18.00 -0.56
C VAL A 185 -5.49 -17.62 0.62
N ARG A 186 -6.75 -18.05 0.61
CA ARG A 186 -7.69 -17.82 1.71
C ARG A 186 -7.13 -18.32 3.03
N ASP A 187 -6.58 -19.54 3.08
CA ASP A 187 -6.08 -20.13 4.31
C ASP A 187 -4.85 -19.41 4.86
N GLU A 188 -3.98 -18.87 3.99
CA GLU A 188 -2.83 -18.06 4.39
C GLU A 188 -3.26 -16.72 4.97
N ILE A 189 -4.29 -16.08 4.40
CA ILE A 189 -4.87 -14.85 4.92
C ILE A 189 -5.59 -15.11 6.24
N ALA A 190 -6.41 -16.17 6.34
CA ALA A 190 -7.20 -16.50 7.53
C ALA A 190 -6.33 -16.74 8.78
N ARG A 191 -5.10 -17.24 8.58
CA ARG A 191 -4.12 -17.45 9.66
C ARG A 191 -3.14 -16.28 9.85
N GLY A 192 -3.34 -15.17 9.13
CA GLY A 192 -2.54 -13.95 9.25
C GLY A 192 -1.10 -14.08 8.73
N ARG A 193 -0.82 -15.02 7.82
CA ARG A 193 0.52 -15.23 7.24
C ARG A 193 0.67 -14.60 5.86
N ALA A 194 -0.42 -14.09 5.30
CA ALA A 194 -0.43 -13.30 4.09
C ALA A 194 -1.51 -12.22 4.13
N ILE A 195 -1.35 -11.17 3.33
CA ILE A 195 -2.31 -10.09 3.16
C ILE A 195 -2.49 -9.74 1.68
N ILE A 196 -3.65 -9.19 1.35
CA ILE A 196 -3.94 -8.54 0.07
C ILE A 196 -4.34 -7.08 0.40
N PRO A 197 -3.39 -6.12 0.33
CA PRO A 197 -3.69 -4.71 0.59
C PRO A 197 -4.55 -4.16 -0.54
N ALA A 198 -5.84 -3.96 -0.28
CA ALA A 198 -6.82 -3.75 -1.34
C ALA A 198 -8.02 -2.92 -0.86
N ASN A 199 -7.76 -1.67 -0.49
CA ASN A 199 -8.78 -0.75 -0.01
C ASN A 199 -9.97 -0.72 -0.99
N ILE A 200 -11.18 -0.72 -0.45
CA ILE A 200 -12.43 -0.72 -1.24
C ILE A 200 -12.56 0.51 -2.15
N ASN A 201 -11.86 1.61 -1.82
CA ASN A 201 -11.83 2.85 -2.60
C ASN A 201 -10.71 2.89 -3.66
N HIS A 202 -9.81 1.90 -3.69
CA HIS A 202 -8.79 1.77 -4.73
C HIS A 202 -9.28 0.82 -5.82
N ALA A 203 -10.18 1.32 -6.66
CA ALA A 203 -10.84 0.50 -7.67
C ALA A 203 -9.95 0.24 -8.89
N GLU A 204 -8.91 1.05 -9.09
CA GLU A 204 -7.91 0.96 -10.16
C GLU A 204 -6.89 -0.19 -9.94
N LEU A 205 -6.82 -0.73 -8.72
CA LEU A 205 -5.86 -1.75 -8.29
C LEU A 205 -6.00 -3.09 -9.05
N GLU A 206 -4.86 -3.62 -9.48
CA GLU A 206 -4.64 -5.01 -9.86
C GLU A 206 -4.14 -5.81 -8.63
N PRO A 207 -4.95 -6.68 -8.00
CA PRO A 207 -4.59 -7.30 -6.72
C PRO A 207 -3.26 -8.06 -6.73
N MET A 208 -2.58 -8.03 -5.59
CA MET A 208 -1.36 -8.78 -5.32
C MET A 208 -1.38 -9.29 -3.87
N ILE A 209 -0.55 -10.29 -3.57
CA ILE A 209 -0.46 -10.91 -2.24
C ILE A 209 0.96 -10.81 -1.68
N ILE A 210 1.04 -10.49 -0.39
CA ILE A 210 2.28 -10.42 0.39
C ILE A 210 2.24 -11.53 1.43
N GLY A 211 3.21 -12.43 1.40
CA GLY A 211 3.34 -13.50 2.40
C GLY A 211 4.52 -14.42 2.09
N ARG A 212 5.02 -15.12 3.13
CA ARG A 212 6.23 -15.95 3.04
C ARG A 212 6.16 -17.08 1.99
N ASN A 213 4.95 -17.58 1.70
CA ASN A 213 4.73 -18.72 0.80
C ASN A 213 4.40 -18.31 -0.65
N PHE A 214 4.59 -17.04 -0.97
CA PHE A 214 4.34 -16.45 -2.29
C PHE A 214 5.65 -15.88 -2.85
N LEU A 215 5.62 -15.40 -4.10
CA LEU A 215 6.76 -14.67 -4.66
C LEU A 215 7.12 -13.49 -3.75
N VAL A 216 8.42 -13.27 -3.52
CA VAL A 216 8.90 -12.09 -2.80
C VAL A 216 8.48 -10.84 -3.56
N LYS A 217 7.92 -9.86 -2.85
CA LYS A 217 7.43 -8.59 -3.40
C LYS A 217 8.36 -7.45 -3.03
N VAL A 218 8.44 -6.43 -3.89
CA VAL A 218 9.30 -5.26 -3.71
C VAL A 218 8.48 -3.98 -3.73
N ASN A 219 8.79 -3.07 -2.80
CA ASN A 219 8.19 -1.74 -2.73
C ASN A 219 9.13 -0.67 -3.29
N ALA A 220 8.58 0.35 -3.96
CA ALA A 220 9.31 1.56 -4.31
C ALA A 220 8.77 2.78 -3.54
N ASN A 221 9.67 3.59 -2.98
CA ASN A 221 9.31 4.83 -2.30
C ASN A 221 9.38 6.00 -3.29
N ILE A 222 8.30 6.77 -3.37
CA ILE A 222 8.22 8.05 -4.09
C ILE A 222 7.77 9.14 -3.11
N GLY A 223 7.46 10.33 -3.61
CA GLY A 223 6.91 11.40 -2.82
C GLY A 223 7.60 12.73 -3.07
N ASN A 224 6.80 13.79 -3.00
CA ASN A 224 7.28 15.14 -3.11
C ASN A 224 8.05 15.55 -1.84
N SER A 225 8.89 16.58 -1.97
CA SER A 225 9.54 17.19 -0.81
C SER A 225 9.20 18.67 -0.74
N ALA A 226 9.45 19.30 0.40
CA ALA A 226 9.29 20.74 0.57
C ALA A 226 10.13 21.59 -0.42
N VAL A 227 11.13 20.98 -1.07
CA VAL A 227 12.13 21.65 -1.92
C VAL A 227 11.86 21.44 -3.41
N THR A 228 11.33 20.28 -3.81
CA THR A 228 11.19 19.90 -5.22
C THR A 228 9.98 18.98 -5.48
N SER A 229 9.56 18.99 -6.75
CA SER A 229 8.59 18.12 -7.42
C SER A 229 7.18 18.67 -7.65
N SER A 230 6.55 18.14 -8.70
CA SER A 230 5.20 18.46 -9.16
C SER A 230 4.36 17.18 -9.24
N VAL A 231 3.04 17.33 -9.38
CA VAL A 231 2.12 16.21 -9.55
C VAL A 231 2.57 15.30 -10.71
N GLU A 232 2.99 15.91 -11.81
CA GLU A 232 3.38 15.20 -13.02
C GLU A 232 4.61 14.31 -12.80
N GLU A 233 5.60 14.82 -12.07
CA GLU A 233 6.81 14.07 -11.73
C GLU A 233 6.51 12.91 -10.78
N GLU A 234 5.60 13.08 -9.81
CA GLU A 234 5.26 12.02 -8.87
C GLU A 234 4.49 10.87 -9.53
N VAL A 235 3.57 11.19 -10.45
CA VAL A 235 2.90 10.14 -11.25
C VAL A 235 3.91 9.42 -12.15
N GLU A 236 4.85 10.13 -12.79
CA GLU A 236 5.89 9.49 -13.59
C GLU A 236 6.83 8.61 -12.76
N LYS A 237 7.22 9.03 -11.55
CA LYS A 237 8.03 8.19 -10.64
C LYS A 237 7.31 6.88 -10.30
N MET A 238 6.00 6.95 -10.03
CA MET A 238 5.17 5.77 -9.79
C MET A 238 5.17 4.86 -11.03
N VAL A 239 4.83 5.40 -12.21
CA VAL A 239 4.78 4.63 -13.47
C VAL A 239 6.14 4.00 -13.79
N TRP A 240 7.22 4.75 -13.60
CA TRP A 240 8.58 4.28 -13.81
C TRP A 240 8.95 3.15 -12.84
N ALA A 241 8.58 3.25 -11.57
CA ALA A 241 8.86 2.22 -10.58
C ALA A 241 8.14 0.90 -10.91
N ILE A 242 6.83 0.95 -11.18
CA ILE A 242 6.04 -0.25 -11.46
C ILE A 242 6.44 -0.89 -12.81
N ARG A 243 6.88 -0.08 -13.79
CA ARG A 243 7.43 -0.57 -15.05
C ARG A 243 8.62 -1.51 -14.83
N TRP A 244 9.42 -1.27 -13.81
CA TRP A 244 10.62 -2.05 -13.50
C TRP A 244 10.42 -3.10 -12.40
N GLY A 245 9.17 -3.36 -12.00
CA GLY A 245 8.84 -4.46 -11.11
C GLY A 245 8.59 -4.08 -9.66
N ALA A 246 8.33 -2.81 -9.35
CA ALA A 246 7.77 -2.46 -8.03
C ALA A 246 6.35 -3.04 -7.91
N ASP A 247 6.12 -3.91 -6.94
CA ASP A 247 4.83 -4.56 -6.68
C ASP A 247 3.89 -3.70 -5.84
N THR A 248 4.46 -2.78 -5.06
CA THR A 248 3.75 -1.72 -4.32
C THR A 248 4.53 -0.42 -4.42
N VAL A 249 3.85 0.70 -4.18
CA VAL A 249 4.50 2.02 -4.11
C VAL A 249 4.07 2.72 -2.83
N MET A 250 5.00 3.37 -2.13
CA MET A 250 4.66 4.26 -1.01
C MET A 250 4.80 5.71 -1.41
N ASP A 251 3.75 6.50 -1.17
CA ASP A 251 3.82 7.95 -1.20
C ASP A 251 4.33 8.48 0.15
N LEU A 252 5.60 8.87 0.18
CA LEU A 252 6.26 9.47 1.34
C LEU A 252 6.34 11.00 1.24
N SER A 253 5.44 11.61 0.44
CA SER A 253 5.33 13.06 0.25
C SER A 253 5.29 13.81 1.57
N THR A 254 6.07 14.90 1.66
CA THR A 254 6.08 15.80 2.82
C THR A 254 6.08 17.27 2.41
N GLY A 255 5.60 18.14 3.29
CA GLY A 255 5.37 19.55 2.99
C GLY A 255 3.96 19.82 2.46
N ARG A 256 3.87 20.46 1.29
CA ARG A 256 2.62 21.04 0.77
C ARG A 256 2.04 20.13 -0.32
N ASN A 257 0.76 20.32 -0.64
CA ASN A 257 0.06 19.59 -1.71
C ASN A 257 0.02 18.06 -1.57
N ILE A 258 0.20 17.52 -0.36
CA ILE A 258 0.26 16.06 -0.13
C ILE A 258 -1.04 15.40 -0.60
N HIS A 259 -2.20 15.91 -0.16
CA HIS A 259 -3.50 15.34 -0.52
C HIS A 259 -3.71 15.28 -2.04
N ASN A 260 -3.57 16.43 -2.72
CA ASN A 260 -3.83 16.51 -4.15
C ASN A 260 -2.85 15.62 -4.92
N THR A 261 -1.56 15.65 -4.58
CA THR A 261 -0.53 14.81 -5.24
C THR A 261 -0.86 13.33 -5.11
N ARG A 262 -1.23 12.88 -3.91
CA ARG A 262 -1.63 11.49 -3.66
C ARG A 262 -2.88 11.08 -4.43
N GLU A 263 -3.85 11.98 -4.60
CA GLU A 263 -5.03 11.71 -5.41
C GLU A 263 -4.65 11.37 -6.86
N TRP A 264 -3.74 12.14 -7.46
CA TRP A 264 -3.22 11.82 -8.80
C TRP A 264 -2.49 10.49 -8.85
N ILE A 265 -1.70 10.14 -7.82
CA ILE A 265 -0.99 8.86 -7.74
C ILE A 265 -1.99 7.70 -7.67
N LEU A 266 -2.94 7.74 -6.74
CA LEU A 266 -3.92 6.68 -6.51
C LEU A 266 -4.79 6.41 -7.73
N ARG A 267 -5.34 7.45 -8.35
CA ARG A 267 -6.19 7.32 -9.55
C ARG A 267 -5.42 6.79 -10.76
N ASN A 268 -4.09 6.81 -10.71
CA ASN A 268 -3.21 6.30 -11.76
C ASN A 268 -2.44 5.03 -11.34
N SER A 269 -2.67 4.49 -10.14
CA SER A 269 -1.90 3.34 -9.67
C SER A 269 -2.65 2.03 -9.95
N PRO A 270 -2.04 1.07 -10.66
CA PRO A 270 -2.54 -0.30 -10.74
C PRO A 270 -2.01 -1.15 -9.58
N VAL A 271 -1.09 -0.65 -8.75
CA VAL A 271 -0.48 -1.38 -7.62
C VAL A 271 -0.93 -0.79 -6.28
N PRO A 272 -0.82 -1.54 -5.17
CA PRO A 272 -1.15 -0.99 -3.86
C PRO A 272 -0.31 0.23 -3.50
N ILE A 273 -0.98 1.26 -2.98
CA ILE A 273 -0.35 2.49 -2.47
C ILE A 273 -0.30 2.45 -0.96
N GLY A 274 0.90 2.64 -0.41
CA GLY A 274 1.12 2.84 1.02
C GLY A 274 1.44 4.28 1.40
N THR A 275 1.21 4.63 2.65
CA THR A 275 1.62 5.93 3.21
C THR A 275 2.11 5.81 4.65
N VAL A 276 2.69 6.89 5.16
CA VAL A 276 2.93 7.07 6.59
C VAL A 276 2.04 8.22 7.08
N PRO A 277 0.84 7.97 7.61
CA PRO A 277 -0.14 9.03 7.89
C PRO A 277 0.36 10.15 8.82
N ILE A 278 1.34 9.85 9.69
CA ILE A 278 1.92 10.82 10.61
C ILE A 278 2.64 11.96 9.87
N TYR A 279 3.10 11.74 8.62
CA TYR A 279 3.78 12.77 7.85
C TYR A 279 2.83 13.89 7.45
N GLN A 280 1.64 13.55 6.94
CA GLN A 280 0.64 14.56 6.61
C GLN A 280 0.05 15.19 7.87
N ALA A 281 -0.21 14.40 8.92
CA ALA A 281 -0.68 14.94 10.20
C ALA A 281 0.31 15.98 10.77
N LEU A 282 1.62 15.74 10.65
CA LEU A 282 2.65 16.67 11.07
C LEU A 282 2.61 17.99 10.28
N GLU A 283 2.36 17.94 8.97
CA GLU A 283 2.22 19.16 8.16
C GLU A 283 0.97 19.95 8.53
N LYS A 284 -0.15 19.27 8.85
CA LYS A 284 -1.38 19.94 9.31
C LYS A 284 -1.20 20.72 10.62
N CYS A 285 -0.28 20.30 11.49
CA CYS A 285 0.07 21.03 12.72
C CYS A 285 1.30 21.95 12.57
N GLY A 286 1.70 22.27 11.34
CA GLY A 286 2.77 23.23 11.05
C GLY A 286 4.17 22.70 11.29
N GLY A 287 4.39 21.38 11.17
CA GLY A 287 5.70 20.76 11.28
C GLY A 287 6.19 20.56 12.72
N ASP A 288 5.35 20.82 13.72
CA ASP A 288 5.70 20.67 15.14
C ASP A 288 5.11 19.37 15.72
N PRO A 289 5.94 18.35 15.98
CA PRO A 289 5.47 17.08 16.54
C PRO A 289 4.69 17.27 17.83
N VAL A 290 5.01 18.25 18.67
CA VAL A 290 4.36 18.43 19.98
C VAL A 290 2.89 18.81 19.84
N LYS A 291 2.48 19.36 18.69
CA LYS A 291 1.10 19.78 18.41
C LYS A 291 0.23 18.67 17.80
N LEU A 292 0.79 17.48 17.57
CA LEU A 292 0.00 16.33 17.12
C LEU A 292 -1.01 15.93 18.19
N THR A 293 -2.24 15.64 17.77
CA THR A 293 -3.30 15.09 18.62
C THR A 293 -3.94 13.88 17.93
N TRP A 294 -4.64 13.07 18.71
CA TRP A 294 -5.42 11.94 18.19
C TRP A 294 -6.44 12.40 17.13
N GLU A 295 -7.14 13.50 17.37
CA GLU A 295 -8.20 13.99 16.47
C GLU A 295 -7.64 14.38 15.09
N LEU A 296 -6.47 15.03 15.07
CA LEU A 296 -5.78 15.40 13.83
C LEU A 296 -5.31 14.16 13.06
N TYR A 297 -4.77 13.18 13.78
CA TYR A 297 -4.31 11.94 13.18
C TYR A 297 -5.48 11.10 12.66
N ARG A 298 -6.56 10.97 13.43
CA ARG A 298 -7.81 10.32 13.05
C ARG A 298 -8.43 10.94 11.79
N ASP A 299 -8.50 12.27 11.72
CA ASP A 299 -8.94 13.00 10.52
C ASP A 299 -8.08 12.64 9.29
N THR A 300 -6.76 12.53 9.48
CA THR A 300 -5.82 12.15 8.42
C THR A 300 -5.99 10.69 7.97
N LEU A 301 -6.27 9.77 8.89
CA LEU A 301 -6.57 8.38 8.55
C LEU A 301 -7.86 8.26 7.72
N ILE A 302 -8.92 8.98 8.11
CA ILE A 302 -10.19 9.00 7.35
C ILE A 302 -9.95 9.53 5.94
N GLU A 303 -9.29 10.69 5.83
CA GLU A 303 -8.95 11.30 4.54
C GLU A 303 -8.26 10.31 3.61
N GLN A 304 -7.19 9.66 4.08
CA GLN A 304 -6.41 8.75 3.24
C GLN A 304 -7.14 7.45 2.90
N ALA A 305 -7.96 6.94 3.83
CA ALA A 305 -8.76 5.74 3.60
C ALA A 305 -9.87 5.98 2.57
N GLU A 306 -10.48 7.17 2.57
CA GLU A 306 -11.45 7.60 1.55
C GLU A 306 -10.80 7.75 0.17
N GLN A 307 -9.56 8.25 0.09
CA GLN A 307 -8.83 8.36 -1.18
C GLN A 307 -8.50 6.98 -1.79
N GLY A 308 -8.36 5.94 -0.96
CA GLY A 308 -8.01 4.59 -1.41
C GLY A 308 -6.60 4.13 -1.06
N VAL A 309 -5.93 4.71 -0.05
CA VAL A 309 -4.65 4.15 0.41
C VAL A 309 -4.85 2.72 0.93
N ASP A 310 -4.04 1.77 0.46
CA ASP A 310 -4.23 0.34 0.74
C ASP A 310 -3.59 -0.14 2.03
N TYR A 311 -2.52 0.53 2.47
CA TYR A 311 -1.88 0.23 3.74
C TYR A 311 -1.25 1.45 4.41
N PHE A 312 -1.26 1.44 5.74
CA PHE A 312 -0.66 2.50 6.54
C PHE A 312 0.53 1.98 7.34
N THR A 313 1.67 2.65 7.21
CA THR A 313 2.78 2.51 8.14
C THR A 313 2.49 3.29 9.42
N ILE A 314 2.22 2.58 10.51
CA ILE A 314 1.85 3.16 11.81
C ILE A 314 2.88 2.75 12.86
N HIS A 315 3.55 3.75 13.44
CA HIS A 315 4.62 3.59 14.41
C HIS A 315 4.08 3.44 15.85
N ALA A 316 3.08 2.58 16.03
CA ALA A 316 2.43 2.35 17.32
C ALA A 316 3.33 1.57 18.31
N GLY A 317 4.42 0.96 17.84
CA GLY A 317 5.41 0.29 18.69
C GLY A 317 6.40 1.22 19.40
N VAL A 318 6.46 2.51 19.03
CA VAL A 318 7.33 3.50 19.68
C VAL A 318 6.70 3.96 20.98
N ARG A 319 6.90 3.18 22.04
CA ARG A 319 6.38 3.47 23.38
C ARG A 319 7.31 4.39 24.17
N LEU A 320 6.74 5.18 25.09
CA LEU A 320 7.49 6.12 25.94
C LEU A 320 8.64 5.43 26.67
N ALA A 321 8.39 4.24 27.22
CA ALA A 321 9.38 3.46 27.96
C ALA A 321 10.56 2.98 27.10
N TYR A 322 10.42 2.97 25.77
CA TYR A 322 11.45 2.47 24.86
C TYR A 322 12.38 3.57 24.35
N VAL A 323 11.96 4.83 24.39
CA VAL A 323 12.78 5.96 23.93
C VAL A 323 14.15 6.01 24.64
N PRO A 324 14.25 5.85 25.98
CA PRO A 324 15.55 5.83 26.67
C PRO A 324 16.46 4.67 26.26
N LEU A 325 15.93 3.57 25.72
CA LEU A 325 16.74 2.43 25.28
C LEU A 325 17.64 2.79 24.09
N SER A 326 17.23 3.77 23.27
CA SER A 326 18.03 4.27 22.15
C SER A 326 19.10 5.29 22.54
N ALA A 327 19.20 5.69 23.81
CA ALA A 327 20.10 6.78 24.24
C ALA A 327 21.59 6.48 24.02
N ASN A 328 21.97 5.20 24.03
CA ASN A 328 23.35 4.74 23.84
C ASN A 328 23.64 4.25 22.40
N ARG A 329 22.68 4.40 21.47
CA ARG A 329 22.91 4.04 20.07
C ARG A 329 23.91 4.98 19.41
N VAL A 330 24.68 4.45 18.47
CA VAL A 330 25.60 5.22 17.63
C VAL A 330 24.83 6.17 16.73
N THR A 331 23.72 5.72 16.14
CA THR A 331 22.91 6.51 15.20
C THR A 331 21.55 6.94 15.74
N GLY A 332 21.24 6.61 16.99
CA GLY A 332 19.99 7.00 17.64
C GLY A 332 18.75 6.39 16.96
N ILE A 333 17.71 7.20 16.81
CA ILE A 333 16.46 6.85 16.11
C ILE A 333 16.52 7.41 14.69
N VAL A 334 16.67 6.53 13.69
CA VAL A 334 16.77 6.91 12.27
C VAL A 334 15.44 6.87 11.52
N SER A 335 14.38 6.32 12.12
CA SER A 335 13.04 6.40 11.55
C SER A 335 12.50 7.82 11.67
N ARG A 336 12.05 8.42 10.55
CA ARG A 336 11.38 9.72 10.57
C ARG A 336 10.07 9.65 11.36
N GLY A 337 9.21 8.66 11.09
CA GLY A 337 7.97 8.46 11.84
C GLY A 337 8.24 8.12 13.32
N GLY A 338 9.23 7.26 13.58
CA GLY A 338 9.60 6.90 14.95
C GLY A 338 10.16 8.08 15.76
N SER A 339 11.00 8.92 15.16
CA SER A 339 11.54 10.12 15.83
C SER A 339 10.47 11.20 16.10
N ILE A 340 9.47 11.34 15.22
CA ILE A 340 8.29 12.20 15.46
C ILE A 340 7.56 11.73 16.71
N MET A 341 7.26 10.43 16.81
CA MET A 341 6.56 9.85 17.95
C MET A 341 7.38 9.90 19.24
N ALA A 342 8.68 9.63 19.18
CA ALA A 342 9.58 9.75 20.33
C ALA A 342 9.61 11.19 20.87
N LYS A 343 9.70 12.20 19.98
CA LYS A 343 9.64 13.61 20.38
C LYS A 343 8.31 13.99 21.02
N TRP A 344 7.19 13.52 20.47
CA TRP A 344 5.87 13.74 21.08
C TRP A 344 5.78 13.11 22.47
N CYS A 345 6.20 11.86 22.64
CA CYS A 345 6.17 11.16 23.93
C CYS A 345 7.02 11.88 24.98
N LEU A 346 8.23 12.32 24.63
CA LEU A 346 9.12 13.03 25.55
C LEU A 346 8.59 14.42 25.94
N ALA A 347 8.00 15.15 24.99
CA ALA A 347 7.47 16.50 25.25
C ALA A 347 6.26 16.48 26.18
N HIS A 348 5.38 15.49 26.03
CA HIS A 348 4.18 15.36 26.86
C HIS A 348 4.36 14.47 28.09
N HIS A 349 5.44 13.69 28.13
CA HIS A 349 5.67 12.63 29.10
C HIS A 349 4.48 11.68 29.23
N LYS A 350 3.93 11.28 28.07
CA LYS A 350 2.77 10.39 27.92
C LYS A 350 3.11 9.22 27.00
N GLU A 351 2.35 8.13 27.15
CA GLU A 351 2.44 7.00 26.23
C GLU A 351 2.00 7.42 24.82
N SER A 352 2.57 6.78 23.79
CA SER A 352 2.23 7.03 22.39
C SER A 352 0.72 6.98 22.16
N PHE A 353 0.14 8.09 21.69
CA PHE A 353 -1.29 8.12 21.37
C PHE A 353 -1.67 7.11 20.26
N LEU A 354 -0.71 6.73 19.39
CA LEU A 354 -0.92 5.68 18.39
C LEU A 354 -1.09 4.29 19.04
N TYR A 355 -0.40 4.06 20.15
CA TYR A 355 -0.54 2.85 20.96
C TYR A 355 -1.83 2.91 21.79
N GLU A 356 -2.10 4.03 22.47
CA GLU A 356 -3.28 4.18 23.33
C GLU A 356 -4.61 4.10 22.54
N HIS A 357 -4.66 4.66 21.33
CA HIS A 357 -5.84 4.63 20.46
C HIS A 357 -5.80 3.53 19.39
N PHE A 358 -4.95 2.51 19.55
CA PHE A 358 -4.79 1.47 18.53
C PHE A 358 -6.10 0.73 18.21
N ASP A 359 -6.97 0.53 19.20
CA ASP A 359 -8.30 -0.07 19.01
C ASP A 359 -9.18 0.75 18.05
N GLU A 360 -9.22 2.07 18.23
CA GLU A 360 -9.98 2.99 17.37
C GLU A 360 -9.38 3.08 15.96
N ILE A 361 -8.04 2.99 15.85
CA ILE A 361 -7.35 2.91 14.56
C ILE A 361 -7.79 1.65 13.80
N CYS A 362 -7.86 0.50 14.49
CA CYS A 362 -8.34 -0.74 13.89
C CYS A 362 -9.77 -0.60 13.38
N ASP A 363 -10.68 -0.05 14.19
CA ASP A 363 -12.09 0.16 13.81
C ASP A 363 -12.23 1.07 12.58
N LEU A 364 -11.34 2.05 12.43
CA LEU A 364 -11.30 2.93 11.26
C LEU A 364 -10.77 2.19 10.02
N MET A 365 -9.59 1.57 10.11
CA MET A 365 -8.94 0.90 8.99
C MET A 365 -9.79 -0.26 8.44
N ARG A 366 -10.42 -1.01 9.34
CA ARG A 366 -11.36 -2.09 9.00
C ARG A 366 -12.45 -1.60 8.05
N LYS A 367 -13.02 -0.40 8.24
CA LYS A 367 -14.15 0.11 7.44
C LYS A 367 -13.85 0.22 5.94
N TYR A 368 -12.58 0.22 5.55
CA TYR A 368 -12.15 0.42 4.18
C TYR A 368 -11.24 -0.70 3.66
N ASP A 369 -10.96 -1.72 4.48
CA ASP A 369 -9.94 -2.75 4.20
C ASP A 369 -8.53 -2.18 3.97
N VAL A 370 -8.13 -1.21 4.80
CA VAL A 370 -6.74 -0.75 4.86
C VAL A 370 -5.92 -1.72 5.70
N SER A 371 -4.81 -2.21 5.16
CA SER A 371 -3.88 -3.09 5.87
C SER A 371 -2.95 -2.31 6.80
N PHE A 372 -2.59 -2.89 7.93
CA PHE A 372 -1.51 -2.38 8.78
C PHE A 372 -0.16 -2.77 8.20
N SER A 373 0.72 -1.79 8.08
CA SER A 373 2.17 -1.99 8.12
C SER A 373 2.65 -1.49 9.47
N LEU A 374 2.91 -2.38 10.42
CA LEU A 374 3.35 -1.97 11.75
C LEU A 374 4.82 -1.53 11.66
N GLY A 375 5.04 -0.23 11.86
CA GLY A 375 6.30 0.45 11.53
C GLY A 375 7.43 0.16 12.51
N ASP A 376 8.64 0.17 11.97
CA ASP A 376 9.92 -0.12 12.64
C ASP A 376 10.58 1.15 13.21
N GLY A 377 9.85 1.89 14.05
CA GLY A 377 10.24 3.20 14.56
C GLY A 377 11.58 3.24 15.29
N LEU A 378 11.98 2.13 15.90
CA LEU A 378 13.25 1.91 16.58
C LEU A 378 14.19 0.97 15.80
N ARG A 379 14.08 0.87 14.46
CA ARG A 379 15.06 0.12 13.65
C ARG A 379 16.51 0.63 13.82
N PRO A 380 17.52 -0.23 13.61
CA PRO A 380 18.92 0.17 13.65
C PRO A 380 19.34 0.97 12.41
N GLY A 381 20.01 2.11 12.63
CA GLY A 381 20.60 2.93 11.58
C GLY A 381 22.09 2.66 11.31
N SER A 382 22.68 1.72 12.06
CA SER A 382 24.04 1.26 11.87
C SER A 382 24.17 -0.18 12.36
N ILE A 383 25.19 -0.90 11.87
CA ILE A 383 25.51 -2.26 12.30
C ILE A 383 25.76 -2.34 13.82
N ALA A 384 26.30 -1.27 14.42
CA ALA A 384 26.55 -1.22 15.85
C ALA A 384 25.27 -1.23 16.70
N ASP A 385 24.16 -0.75 16.14
CA ASP A 385 22.86 -0.64 16.81
C ASP A 385 21.96 -1.86 16.52
N ALA A 386 22.42 -2.79 15.66
CA ALA A 386 21.64 -3.93 15.21
C ALA A 386 21.32 -4.90 16.35
N ASN A 387 20.08 -5.35 16.40
CA ASN A 387 19.54 -6.33 17.34
C ASN A 387 19.64 -5.90 18.81
N ASP A 388 19.64 -4.59 19.06
CA ASP A 388 19.66 -4.04 20.41
C ASP A 388 18.31 -4.17 21.14
N ARG A 389 18.27 -3.76 22.41
CA ARG A 389 17.07 -3.87 23.24
C ARG A 389 15.94 -2.95 22.75
N ALA A 390 16.24 -1.78 22.19
CA ALA A 390 15.22 -0.87 21.68
C ALA A 390 14.47 -1.48 20.49
N GLN A 391 15.20 -2.09 19.54
CA GLN A 391 14.62 -2.76 18.38
C GLN A 391 13.71 -3.93 18.80
N PHE A 392 14.21 -4.84 19.65
CA PHE A 392 13.41 -6.01 20.02
C PHE A 392 12.25 -5.68 20.96
N ALA A 393 12.34 -4.62 21.78
CA ALA A 393 11.21 -4.15 22.58
C ALA A 393 10.05 -3.66 21.71
N GLU A 394 10.36 -2.92 20.64
CA GLU A 394 9.36 -2.53 19.65
C GLU A 394 8.78 -3.77 18.95
N LEU A 395 9.63 -4.68 18.46
CA LEU A 395 9.19 -5.89 17.75
C LEU A 395 8.23 -6.76 18.59
N GLU A 396 8.53 -6.95 19.88
CA GLU A 396 7.65 -7.64 20.84
C GLU A 396 6.27 -6.96 20.90
N THR A 397 6.26 -5.62 20.99
CA THR A 397 5.01 -4.83 20.99
C THR A 397 4.25 -4.97 19.68
N LEU A 398 4.93 -4.97 18.53
CA LEU A 398 4.26 -5.15 17.24
C LEU A 398 3.56 -6.52 17.15
N GLY A 399 4.13 -7.55 17.78
CA GLY A 399 3.49 -8.86 17.91
C GLY A 399 2.22 -8.85 18.76
N GLU A 400 2.17 -8.01 19.81
CA GLU A 400 0.96 -7.78 20.62
C GLU A 400 -0.10 -7.03 19.81
N LEU A 401 0.28 -5.92 19.17
CA LEU A 401 -0.60 -5.11 18.34
C LEU A 401 -1.18 -5.88 17.15
N THR A 402 -0.42 -6.82 16.59
CA THR A 402 -0.89 -7.72 15.53
C THR A 402 -2.11 -8.53 15.98
N LYS A 403 -2.09 -9.06 17.21
CA LYS A 403 -3.22 -9.84 17.73
C LYS A 403 -4.46 -8.97 17.91
N ILE A 404 -4.28 -7.75 18.43
CA ILE A 404 -5.37 -6.78 18.59
C ILE A 404 -5.99 -6.45 17.23
N ALA A 405 -5.16 -6.18 16.21
CA ALA A 405 -5.62 -5.90 14.86
C ALA A 405 -6.35 -7.11 14.23
N TRP A 406 -5.85 -8.34 14.41
CA TRP A 406 -6.54 -9.55 13.94
C TRP A 406 -7.88 -9.79 14.64
N ASP A 407 -7.99 -9.51 15.94
CA ASP A 407 -9.24 -9.62 16.68
C ASP A 407 -10.30 -8.63 16.16
N LYS A 408 -9.85 -7.51 15.60
CA LYS A 408 -10.68 -6.50 14.91
C LYS A 408 -10.88 -6.78 13.42
N GLY A 409 -10.34 -7.87 12.89
CA GLY A 409 -10.51 -8.25 11.48
C GLY A 409 -9.60 -7.49 10.51
N CYS A 410 -8.55 -6.82 10.98
CA CYS A 410 -7.61 -6.11 10.12
C CYS A 410 -6.50 -7.01 9.58
N GLN A 411 -6.04 -6.72 8.37
CA GLN A 411 -4.84 -7.32 7.76
C GLN A 411 -3.58 -6.67 8.33
N VAL A 412 -2.50 -7.43 8.55
CA VAL A 412 -1.26 -6.94 9.19
C VAL A 412 -0.02 -7.51 8.51
N MET A 413 0.96 -6.64 8.26
CA MET A 413 2.37 -6.96 8.04
C MET A 413 3.26 -6.17 9.00
N ILE A 414 4.49 -6.63 9.22
CA ILE A 414 5.45 -6.07 10.17
C ILE A 414 6.67 -5.54 9.41
N GLU A 415 7.06 -4.28 9.66
CA GLU A 415 8.32 -3.73 9.17
C GLU A 415 9.50 -4.18 10.05
N GLY A 416 10.69 -4.29 9.47
CA GLY A 416 11.86 -4.93 10.08
C GLY A 416 13.07 -4.00 10.21
N PRO A 417 14.28 -4.53 10.44
CA PRO A 417 15.46 -3.68 10.54
C PRO A 417 15.93 -3.09 9.21
N GLY A 418 16.78 -2.06 9.33
CA GLY A 418 17.55 -1.51 8.22
C GLY A 418 18.98 -2.08 8.15
N HIS A 419 19.88 -1.60 9.01
CA HIS A 419 21.28 -2.01 8.99
C HIS A 419 21.51 -3.22 9.93
N VAL A 420 21.84 -4.40 9.38
CA VAL A 420 22.14 -5.64 10.13
C VAL A 420 23.36 -6.34 9.54
#